data_AF-A0A0W8FYP2-F1
#
_entry.id   AF-A0A0W8FYP2-F1
#
_cell.length_a   1.000
_cell.length_b   1.000
_cell.length_c   1.000
_cell.angle_alpha   90.00
_cell.angle_beta   90.00
_cell.angle_gamma   90.00
#
_symmetry.space_group_name_H-M   'P 1'
#
loop_
_entity.id
_entity.type
_entity.pdbx_description
1 polymer ?
#
loop_
_entity_poly.entity_id
_entity_poly.type
_entity_poly.pdbx_seq_one_letter_code
_entity_poly.pdbx_strand_id
1 'polypeptide(L)'
;MNTEKLITMVNEFLDGELPKEKENFLFTGLGNDETAREYFKKLNSLKLITNETAESFPQNLDLKILTELKDKEPVGLFHLIRSRSIAYVSVLLLVISLLTGYYLFEQTNIKKEELILAKAKIEQQEKLINLVMTNQLSPVTVYPTYDNEIIIKADL
;
A
#
# COMPACT_ATOMS: atom_id res chain seq x y z
N MET A 1 -2.08 -8.38 54.83
CA MET A 1 -3.03 -7.36 54.33
C MET A 1 -4.11 -7.21 55.38
N ASN A 2 -4.57 -5.98 55.69
CA ASN A 2 -5.62 -5.81 56.71
C ASN A 2 -6.98 -6.29 56.14
N THR A 3 -7.78 -6.97 56.96
CA THR A 3 -9.11 -7.49 56.62
C THR A 3 -10.04 -6.39 56.12
N GLU A 4 -9.99 -5.20 56.72
CA GLU A 4 -10.79 -4.04 56.29
C GLU A 4 -10.47 -3.61 54.85
N LYS A 5 -9.19 -3.63 54.48
CA LYS A 5 -8.75 -3.29 53.12
C LYS A 5 -9.20 -4.32 52.10
N LEU A 6 -9.26 -5.60 52.51
CA LEU A 6 -9.82 -6.67 51.69
C LEU A 6 -11.33 -6.50 51.48
N ILE A 7 -12.06 -6.12 52.53
CA ILE A 7 -13.50 -5.84 52.46
C ILE A 7 -13.79 -4.68 51.50
N THR A 8 -13.01 -3.59 51.54
CA THR A 8 -13.14 -2.50 50.57
C THR A 8 -12.93 -2.97 49.13
N MET A 9 -11.87 -3.76 48.89
CA MET A 9 -11.60 -4.32 47.56
C MET A 9 -12.69 -5.30 47.10
N VAL A 10 -13.33 -6.05 48.01
CA VAL A 10 -14.48 -6.89 47.70
C VAL A 10 -15.66 -6.05 47.21
N ASN A 11 -15.95 -4.93 47.86
CA ASN A 11 -17.04 -4.04 47.45
C ASN A 11 -16.74 -3.43 46.06
N GLU A 12 -15.53 -2.87 45.86
CA GLU A 12 -15.09 -2.34 44.56
C GLU A 12 -15.16 -3.40 43.45
N PHE A 13 -14.85 -4.66 43.75
CA PHE A 13 -14.94 -5.77 42.79
C PHE A 13 -16.39 -6.11 42.44
N LEU A 14 -17.30 -6.12 43.41
CA LEU A 14 -18.70 -6.45 43.17
C LEU A 14 -19.44 -5.38 42.36
N ASP A 15 -19.04 -4.11 42.53
CA ASP A 15 -19.56 -2.96 41.79
C ASP A 15 -18.86 -2.76 40.42
N GLY A 16 -17.77 -3.49 40.17
CA GLY A 16 -17.01 -3.45 38.91
C GLY A 16 -16.03 -2.28 38.79
N GLU A 17 -15.73 -1.61 39.89
CA GLU A 17 -14.80 -0.47 39.96
C GLU A 17 -13.35 -0.90 40.25
N LEU A 18 -13.12 -2.17 40.63
CA LEU A 18 -11.78 -2.67 40.90
C LEU A 18 -10.98 -2.82 39.58
N PRO A 19 -9.79 -2.19 39.47
CA PRO A 19 -8.92 -2.39 38.31
C PRO A 19 -8.48 -3.85 38.18
N LYS A 20 -8.50 -4.40 36.95
CA LYS A 20 -8.16 -5.81 36.66
C LYS A 20 -6.82 -6.27 37.23
N GLU A 21 -5.83 -5.37 37.29
CA GLU A 21 -4.51 -5.65 37.86
C GLU A 21 -4.55 -6.01 39.35
N LYS A 22 -5.58 -5.52 40.07
CA LYS A 22 -5.76 -5.71 41.52
C LYS A 22 -6.64 -6.92 41.87
N GLU A 23 -7.33 -7.51 40.90
CA GLU A 23 -8.17 -8.69 41.11
C GLU A 23 -7.37 -9.91 41.59
N ASN A 24 -6.19 -10.16 40.99
CA ASN A 24 -5.30 -11.24 41.41
C ASN A 24 -4.86 -11.09 42.88
N PHE A 25 -4.62 -9.86 43.32
CA PHE A 25 -4.26 -9.55 44.71
C PHE A 25 -5.44 -9.73 45.67
N LEU A 26 -6.65 -9.38 45.25
CA LEU A 26 -7.88 -9.63 46.01
C LEU A 26 -8.09 -11.13 46.23
N PHE A 27 -8.05 -11.95 45.17
CA PHE A 27 -8.28 -13.39 45.29
C PHE A 27 -7.19 -14.10 46.10
N THR A 28 -5.93 -13.66 45.97
CA THR A 28 -4.83 -14.15 46.81
C THR A 28 -5.04 -13.77 48.28
N GLY A 29 -5.54 -12.56 48.56
CA GLY A 29 -5.85 -12.13 49.92
C GLY A 29 -7.06 -12.84 50.55
N LEU A 30 -8.12 -13.07 49.78
CA LEU A 30 -9.27 -13.88 50.19
C LEU A 30 -8.89 -15.35 50.47
N GLY A 31 -7.85 -15.86 49.81
CA GLY A 31 -7.25 -17.16 50.09
C GLY A 31 -6.60 -17.28 51.47
N ASN A 32 -6.17 -16.15 52.05
CA ASN A 32 -5.45 -16.11 53.33
C ASN A 32 -6.27 -15.56 54.50
N ASP A 33 -7.42 -14.92 54.24
CA ASP A 33 -8.30 -14.33 55.26
C ASP A 33 -9.70 -14.96 55.19
N GLU A 34 -10.08 -15.70 56.24
CA GLU A 34 -11.36 -16.39 56.35
C GLU A 34 -12.53 -15.43 56.50
N THR A 35 -12.37 -14.35 57.28
CA THR A 35 -13.42 -13.36 57.53
C THR A 35 -13.79 -12.61 56.26
N ALA A 36 -12.78 -12.16 55.50
CA ALA A 36 -13.00 -11.51 54.21
C ALA A 36 -13.62 -12.45 53.18
N ARG A 37 -13.28 -13.75 53.22
CA ARG A 37 -13.87 -14.78 52.35
C ARG A 37 -15.34 -15.03 52.66
N GLU A 38 -15.72 -15.12 53.93
CA GLU A 38 -17.12 -15.25 54.31
C GLU A 38 -17.95 -14.03 53.90
N TYR A 39 -17.38 -12.83 54.06
CA TYR A 39 -17.99 -11.59 53.61
C TYR A 39 -18.24 -11.59 52.09
N PHE A 40 -17.23 -11.97 51.30
CA PHE A 40 -17.36 -12.12 49.84
C PHE A 40 -18.45 -13.13 49.46
N LYS A 41 -18.50 -14.29 50.12
CA LYS A 41 -19.53 -15.32 49.86
C LYS A 41 -20.94 -14.81 50.13
N LYS A 42 -21.16 -14.12 51.25
CA LYS A 42 -22.47 -13.56 51.63
C LYS A 42 -22.94 -12.54 50.60
N LEU A 43 -22.09 -11.59 50.22
CA LEU A 43 -22.45 -10.59 49.22
C LEU A 43 -22.64 -11.17 47.82
N ASN A 44 -21.81 -12.12 47.41
CA ASN A 44 -21.96 -12.77 46.11
C ASN A 44 -23.26 -13.59 46.04
N SER A 45 -23.65 -14.26 47.14
CA SER A 45 -24.94 -14.95 47.22
C SER A 45 -26.12 -13.98 47.14
N LEU A 46 -26.01 -12.81 47.78
CA LEU A 46 -27.03 -11.76 47.70
C LEU A 46 -27.16 -11.24 46.26
N LYS A 47 -26.04 -10.98 45.58
CA LYS A 47 -25.99 -10.55 44.17
C LYS A 47 -26.65 -11.57 43.24
N LEU A 48 -26.43 -12.87 43.49
CA LEU A 48 -27.06 -13.94 42.71
C LEU A 48 -28.57 -13.96 42.91
N ILE A 49 -29.05 -13.90 44.15
CA ILE A 49 -30.49 -13.89 44.46
C ILE A 49 -31.16 -12.64 43.90
N THR A 50 -30.51 -11.47 44.00
CA THR A 50 -31.03 -10.24 43.39
C THR A 50 -31.04 -10.31 41.87
N ASN A 51 -30.08 -10.99 41.24
CA ASN A 51 -30.07 -11.20 39.79
C ASN A 51 -31.14 -12.21 39.34
N GLU A 52 -31.44 -13.22 40.15
CA GLU A 52 -32.57 -14.15 39.91
C GLU A 52 -33.93 -13.48 40.12
N THR A 53 -33.99 -12.47 41.01
CA THR A 53 -35.19 -11.66 41.26
C THR A 53 -35.32 -10.48 40.29
N ALA A 54 -34.21 -10.05 39.68
CA ALA A 54 -34.19 -9.02 38.66
C ALA A 54 -34.83 -9.58 37.39
N GLU A 55 -36.11 -9.21 37.22
CA GLU A 55 -36.94 -9.25 36.01
C GLU A 55 -36.52 -10.29 34.95
N SER A 56 -37.36 -11.33 34.81
CA SER A 56 -37.33 -12.18 33.63
C SER A 56 -37.30 -11.31 32.37
N PHE A 57 -36.21 -11.39 31.61
CA PHE A 57 -36.10 -10.71 30.32
C PHE A 57 -37.35 -11.00 29.49
N PRO A 58 -37.90 -10.00 28.76
CA PRO A 58 -39.11 -10.23 27.98
C PRO A 58 -38.86 -11.41 27.04
N GLN A 59 -39.80 -12.37 26.96
CA GLN A 59 -39.65 -13.60 26.16
C GLN A 59 -39.28 -13.34 24.68
N ASN A 60 -39.53 -12.12 24.20
CA ASN A 60 -39.23 -11.69 22.85
C ASN A 60 -37.89 -10.94 22.72
N LEU A 61 -37.10 -10.79 23.79
CA LEU A 61 -35.77 -10.16 23.74
C LEU A 61 -34.85 -10.99 22.84
N ASP A 62 -34.87 -12.30 23.01
CA ASP A 62 -34.08 -13.22 22.19
C ASP A 62 -34.46 -13.13 20.73
N LEU A 63 -35.78 -13.09 20.42
CA LEU A 63 -36.28 -12.88 19.07
C LEU A 63 -35.84 -11.52 18.51
N LYS A 64 -35.88 -10.46 19.32
CA LYS A 64 -35.46 -9.12 18.91
C LYS A 64 -33.96 -9.06 18.63
N ILE A 65 -33.13 -9.64 19.50
CA ILE A 65 -31.68 -9.74 19.33
C ILE A 65 -31.34 -10.59 18.11
N LEU A 66 -31.98 -11.74 17.92
CA LEU A 66 -31.81 -12.61 16.75
C LEU A 66 -32.19 -11.90 15.45
N THR A 67 -33.28 -11.12 15.46
CA THR A 67 -33.72 -10.36 14.28
C THR A 67 -32.75 -9.21 13.98
N GLU A 68 -32.31 -8.49 15.00
CA GLU A 68 -31.38 -7.36 14.87
C GLU A 68 -29.96 -7.81 14.48
N LEU A 69 -29.54 -9.01 14.86
CA LEU A 69 -28.31 -9.65 14.37
C LEU A 69 -28.46 -10.18 12.94
N LYS A 70 -29.64 -10.67 12.55
CA LYS A 70 -29.91 -11.21 11.21
C LYS A 70 -29.91 -10.13 10.13
N ASP A 71 -30.40 -8.93 10.45
CA ASP A 71 -30.41 -7.79 9.52
C ASP A 71 -29.05 -7.08 9.43
N LYS A 72 -28.10 -7.43 10.30
CA LYS A 72 -26.72 -6.97 10.25
C LYS A 72 -25.88 -7.90 9.39
N GLU A 73 -26.31 -8.13 8.14
CA GLU A 73 -25.37 -8.64 7.14
C GLU A 73 -24.19 -7.66 7.08
N PRO A 74 -22.93 -8.10 7.25
CA PRO A 74 -21.82 -7.26 6.90
C PRO A 74 -21.94 -7.03 5.40
N VAL A 75 -22.44 -5.86 5.01
CA VAL A 75 -22.28 -5.36 3.65
C VAL A 75 -20.78 -5.27 3.42
N GLY A 76 -20.21 -6.39 2.97
CA GLY A 76 -18.82 -6.48 2.62
C GLY A 76 -18.55 -5.40 1.58
N LEU A 77 -17.36 -4.81 1.66
CA LEU A 77 -16.89 -3.75 0.74
C LEU A 77 -17.12 -4.09 -0.76
N PHE A 78 -17.35 -5.36 -1.08
CA PHE A 78 -17.61 -5.88 -2.42
C PHE A 78 -19.09 -5.92 -2.86
N HIS A 79 -20.07 -5.61 -1.99
CA HIS A 79 -21.49 -5.63 -2.41
C HIS A 79 -21.82 -4.49 -3.39
N LEU A 80 -21.08 -3.37 -3.33
CA LEU A 80 -21.16 -2.27 -4.30
C LEU A 80 -20.72 -2.69 -5.71
N ILE A 81 -19.92 -3.76 -5.85
CA ILE A 81 -19.41 -4.24 -7.15
C ILE A 81 -20.46 -5.04 -7.91
N ARG A 82 -21.55 -5.46 -7.25
CA ARG A 82 -22.64 -6.23 -7.87
C ARG A 82 -23.69 -5.33 -8.55
N SER A 83 -23.29 -4.18 -9.09
CA SER A 83 -24.17 -3.36 -9.90
C SER A 83 -23.87 -3.59 -11.38
N ARG A 84 -24.92 -3.78 -12.21
CA ARG A 84 -24.79 -3.93 -13.67
C ARG A 84 -24.02 -2.77 -14.32
N SER A 85 -24.04 -1.58 -13.71
CA SER A 85 -23.28 -0.40 -14.12
C SER A 85 -21.76 -0.60 -14.10
N ILE A 86 -21.22 -1.37 -13.16
CA ILE A 86 -19.77 -1.61 -13.09
C ILE A 86 -19.28 -2.49 -14.24
N ALA A 87 -20.11 -3.43 -14.70
CA ALA A 87 -19.79 -4.21 -15.89
C ALA A 87 -19.66 -3.29 -17.13
N TYR A 88 -20.59 -2.35 -17.33
CA TYR A 88 -20.50 -1.38 -18.43
C TYR A 88 -19.27 -0.47 -18.31
N VAL A 89 -18.97 0.03 -17.11
CA VAL A 89 -17.78 0.85 -16.87
C VAL A 89 -16.50 0.06 -17.18
N SER A 90 -16.42 -1.21 -16.77
CA SER A 90 -15.25 -2.05 -17.04
C SER A 90 -15.03 -2.30 -18.54
N VAL A 91 -16.10 -2.49 -19.32
CA VAL A 91 -16.02 -2.69 -20.78
C VAL A 91 -15.54 -1.40 -21.44
N LEU A 92 -16.07 -0.26 -21.02
CA LEU A 92 -15.68 1.06 -21.53
C LEU A 92 -14.19 1.35 -21.26
N LEU A 93 -13.73 1.03 -20.05
CA LEU A 93 -12.33 1.19 -19.65
C LEU A 93 -11.40 0.27 -20.47
N LEU A 94 -11.83 -0.95 -20.76
CA LEU A 94 -11.10 -1.89 -21.61
C LEU A 94 -10.96 -1.35 -23.04
N VAL A 95 -12.04 -0.82 -23.62
CA VAL A 95 -12.01 -0.22 -24.97
C VAL A 95 -11.07 1.00 -25.02
N ILE A 96 -11.13 1.87 -24.01
CA ILE A 96 -10.23 3.03 -23.92
C ILE A 96 -8.77 2.58 -23.80
N SER A 97 -8.49 1.57 -22.97
CA SER A 97 -7.16 0.99 -22.81
C SER A 97 -6.65 0.36 -24.11
N LEU A 98 -7.53 -0.26 -24.90
CA LEU A 98 -7.16 -0.87 -26.17
C LEU A 98 -6.81 0.19 -27.22
N LEU A 99 -7.61 1.26 -27.32
CA LEU A 99 -7.37 2.38 -28.24
C LEU A 99 -6.08 3.13 -27.90
N THR A 100 -5.88 3.44 -26.62
CA THR A 100 -4.66 4.11 -26.15
C THR A 100 -3.43 3.22 -26.35
N GLY A 101 -3.54 1.92 -26.08
CA GLY A 101 -2.48 0.95 -26.34
C GLY A 101 -2.11 0.86 -27.82
N TYR A 102 -3.11 0.82 -28.71
CA TYR A 102 -2.88 0.82 -30.16
C TYR A 102 -2.18 2.09 -30.64
N TYR A 103 -2.63 3.26 -30.18
CA TYR A 103 -2.02 4.54 -30.53
C TYR A 103 -0.55 4.62 -30.10
N LEU A 104 -0.24 4.19 -28.88
CA LEU A 104 1.14 4.15 -28.39
C LEU A 104 1.99 3.16 -29.19
N PHE A 105 1.43 1.99 -29.53
CA PHE A 105 2.12 0.99 -30.33
C PHE A 105 2.52 1.55 -31.71
N GLU A 106 1.60 2.20 -32.42
CA GLU A 106 1.89 2.85 -33.70
C GLU A 106 3.00 3.91 -33.57
N GLN A 107 2.91 4.78 -32.56
CA GLN A 107 3.94 5.79 -32.33
C GLN A 107 5.32 5.17 -32.07
N THR A 108 5.38 4.03 -31.37
CA THR A 108 6.66 3.33 -31.16
C THR A 108 7.20 2.67 -32.43
N ASN A 109 6.34 2.17 -33.32
CA ASN A 109 6.79 1.57 -34.58
C ASN A 109 7.34 2.61 -35.54
N ILE A 110 6.66 3.76 -35.68
CA ILE A 110 7.15 4.89 -36.50
C ILE A 110 8.54 5.34 -36.02
N LYS A 111 8.73 5.51 -34.71
CA LYS A 111 10.03 5.88 -34.12
C LYS A 111 11.12 4.83 -34.37
N LYS A 112 10.78 3.53 -34.38
CA LYS A 112 11.74 2.46 -34.71
C LYS A 112 12.17 2.53 -36.17
N GLU A 113 11.24 2.78 -37.08
CA GLU A 113 11.53 2.89 -38.51
C GLU A 113 12.45 4.08 -38.81
N GLU A 114 12.16 5.25 -38.22
CA GLU A 114 13.03 6.43 -38.29
C GLU A 114 14.44 6.14 -37.76
N LEU A 115 14.55 5.39 -36.65
CA LEU A 115 15.85 4.97 -36.10
C LEU A 115 16.62 4.02 -37.02
N ILE A 116 15.93 3.06 -37.67
CA ILE A 116 16.54 2.15 -38.63
C ILE A 116 17.08 2.94 -39.84
N LEU A 117 16.30 3.88 -40.35
CA LEU A 117 16.72 4.76 -41.44
C LEU A 117 17.90 5.66 -41.04
N ALA A 118 17.87 6.23 -39.84
CA ALA A 118 18.97 7.03 -39.31
C ALA A 118 20.25 6.20 -39.17
N LYS A 119 20.16 4.98 -38.64
CA LYS A 119 21.28 4.05 -38.52
C LYS A 119 21.87 3.70 -39.89
N ALA A 120 21.02 3.40 -40.88
CA ALA A 120 21.46 3.10 -42.23
C ALA A 120 22.20 4.28 -42.89
N LYS A 121 21.71 5.52 -42.69
CA LYS A 121 22.40 6.73 -43.17
C LYS A 121 23.76 6.93 -42.51
N ILE A 122 23.86 6.72 -41.19
CA ILE A 122 25.12 6.83 -40.46
C ILE A 122 26.13 5.79 -40.97
N GLU A 123 25.72 4.54 -41.17
CA GLU A 123 26.60 3.49 -41.70
C GLU A 123 27.09 3.80 -43.12
N GLN A 124 26.24 4.37 -43.97
CA GLN A 124 26.63 4.84 -45.30
C GLN A 124 27.64 5.99 -45.22
N GLN A 125 27.43 6.95 -44.32
CA GLN A 125 28.37 8.05 -44.08
C GLN A 125 29.72 7.54 -43.58
N GLU A 126 29.73 6.57 -42.66
CA GLU A 126 30.95 5.96 -42.15
C GLU A 126 31.72 5.21 -43.25
N LYS A 127 31.03 4.47 -44.12
CA LYS A 127 31.64 3.82 -45.30
C LYS A 127 32.22 4.84 -46.28
N LEU A 128 31.53 5.95 -46.52
CA LEU A 128 32.03 7.03 -47.38
C LEU A 128 33.25 7.73 -46.77
N ILE A 129 33.24 8.03 -45.47
CA ILE A 129 34.39 8.60 -44.76
C ILE A 129 35.59 7.64 -44.84
N ASN A 130 35.37 6.35 -44.58
CA ASN A 130 36.42 5.34 -44.70
C ASN A 130 36.96 5.25 -46.12
N LEU A 131 36.11 5.32 -47.15
CA LEU A 131 36.54 5.33 -48.55
C LEU A 131 37.34 6.60 -48.87
N VAL A 132 36.88 7.78 -48.47
CA VAL A 132 37.63 9.03 -48.68
C VAL A 132 38.97 9.01 -47.94
N MET A 133 39.02 8.53 -46.70
CA MET A 133 40.27 8.44 -45.93
C MET A 133 41.23 7.37 -46.47
N THR A 134 40.73 6.23 -46.95
CA THR A 134 41.59 5.14 -47.49
C THR A 134 42.02 5.36 -48.94
N ASN A 135 41.21 6.04 -49.77
CA ASN A 135 41.58 6.41 -51.14
C ASN A 135 42.43 7.69 -51.22
N GLN A 136 42.62 8.44 -50.13
CA GLN A 136 43.52 9.60 -50.06
C GLN A 136 44.97 9.24 -49.70
N LEU A 137 45.40 8.00 -49.93
CA LEU A 137 46.81 7.63 -49.93
C LEU A 137 47.50 8.06 -51.24
N SER A 138 47.67 9.36 -51.40
CA SER A 138 48.88 9.95 -52.00
C SER A 138 48.96 11.42 -51.58
N PRO A 139 49.99 11.83 -50.81
CA PRO A 139 50.19 13.24 -50.51
C PRO A 139 50.51 13.97 -51.81
N VAL A 140 49.56 14.74 -52.32
CA VAL A 140 49.82 15.65 -53.45
C VAL A 140 50.64 16.81 -52.90
N THR A 141 51.96 16.74 -53.04
CA THR A 141 52.84 17.88 -52.82
C THR A 141 52.67 18.85 -53.98
N VAL A 142 51.97 19.95 -53.73
CA VAL A 142 51.83 21.05 -54.69
C VAL A 142 53.04 21.96 -54.52
N TYR A 143 53.90 22.05 -55.53
CA TYR A 143 54.94 23.07 -55.59
C TYR A 143 54.35 24.34 -56.20
N PRO A 144 54.49 25.52 -55.56
CA PRO A 144 54.09 26.77 -56.17
C PRO A 144 55.03 27.10 -57.33
N THR A 145 54.47 27.29 -58.53
CA THR A 145 55.18 27.91 -59.66
C THR A 145 55.03 29.42 -59.52
N TYR A 146 56.14 30.13 -59.32
CA TYR A 146 56.15 31.60 -59.28
C TYR A 146 56.34 32.15 -60.70
N ASP A 147 55.36 32.87 -61.21
CA ASP A 147 55.34 33.43 -62.58
C ASP A 147 56.28 34.63 -62.76
N ASN A 148 56.87 35.15 -61.68
CA ASN A 148 57.81 36.27 -61.70
C ASN A 148 58.92 36.07 -60.65
N GLU A 149 59.98 35.34 -61.02
CA GLU A 149 61.22 35.37 -60.25
C GLU A 149 61.92 36.72 -60.44
N ILE A 150 61.97 37.54 -59.37
CA ILE A 150 62.85 38.71 -59.33
C ILE A 150 64.25 38.19 -58.98
N ILE A 151 65.07 37.98 -60.01
CA ILE A 151 66.49 37.65 -59.83
C ILE A 151 67.23 38.94 -59.46
N ILE A 152 67.45 39.15 -58.15
CA ILE A 152 68.35 40.21 -57.68
C ILE A 152 69.78 39.73 -57.91
N LYS A 153 70.42 40.20 -58.98
CA LYS A 153 71.88 40.15 -59.09
C LYS A 153 72.45 41.31 -58.28
N ALA A 154 73.10 41.02 -57.16
CA ALA A 154 74.00 41.98 -56.55
C ALA A 154 75.23 42.12 -57.46
N ASP A 155 75.41 43.30 -58.03
CA ASP A 155 76.70 43.70 -58.60
C ASP A 155 77.60 44.14 -57.42
N LEU A 156 78.87 43.74 -57.48
CA LEU A 156 79.88 43.86 -56.42
C LEU A 156 80.02 45.27 -55.82
#